data_AF-A0A939HVD0-F1
#
_entry.id   AF-A0A939HVD0-F1
#
_cell.length_a   1.000
_cell.length_b   1.000
_cell.length_c   1.000
_cell.angle_alpha   90.00
_cell.angle_beta   90.00
_cell.angle_gamma   90.00
#
_symmetry.space_group_name_H-M   'P 1'
#
loop_
_entity.id
_entity.type
_entity.pdbx_description
1 polymer ?
#
loop_
_entity_poly.entity_id
_entity_poly.type
_entity_poly.pdbx_seq_one_letter_code
_entity_poly.pdbx_strand_id
1 'polypeptide(L)'
;MSQKILLQDYSPSKQVKLEKMFFTLAEQWRNETGMQSSPTKKLKHPAYQKIISMGEPVLPLILRELEWNQDHWFLALIAIAGENPVSPEDDFSQAVAAWLRWGREKGLI
;
A
#
# COMPACT_ATOMS: atom_id res chain seq x y z
N MET A 1 -38.07 -6.13 1.63
CA MET A 1 -36.82 -6.39 2.37
C MET A 1 -35.68 -6.30 1.39
N SER A 2 -34.97 -5.18 1.42
CA SER A 2 -34.01 -4.75 0.41
C SER A 2 -32.62 -5.29 0.76
N GLN A 3 -31.99 -6.03 -0.16
CA GLN A 3 -30.54 -6.23 -0.12
C GLN A 3 -30.02 -6.64 -1.50
N LYS A 4 -29.67 -5.65 -2.33
CA LYS A 4 -28.75 -5.83 -3.46
C LYS A 4 -28.19 -4.48 -3.93
N ILE A 5 -27.41 -3.83 -3.06
CA ILE A 5 -26.58 -2.68 -3.45
C ILE A 5 -25.17 -3.01 -2.99
N LEU A 6 -24.34 -3.55 -3.88
CA LEU A 6 -22.89 -3.69 -3.67
C LEU A 6 -22.10 -3.83 -4.99
N LEU A 7 -22.65 -3.39 -6.13
CA LEU A 7 -21.94 -3.39 -7.42
C LEU A 7 -21.97 -2.04 -8.15
N GLN A 8 -22.57 -0.98 -7.58
CA GLN A 8 -22.74 0.29 -8.28
C GLN A 8 -21.50 1.20 -8.30
N ASP A 9 -20.45 0.88 -7.52
CA ASP A 9 -19.27 1.72 -7.42
C ASP A 9 -18.01 1.23 -8.15
N TYR A 10 -18.01 -0.01 -8.66
CA TYR A 10 -16.87 -0.59 -9.36
C TYR A 10 -16.94 -0.31 -10.87
N SER A 11 -16.51 0.88 -11.29
CA SER A 11 -16.25 1.16 -12.71
C SER A 11 -14.78 0.93 -13.02
N PRO A 12 -14.43 0.23 -14.12
CA PRO A 12 -13.05 0.11 -14.59
C PRO A 12 -12.34 1.47 -14.68
N SER A 13 -13.10 2.53 -15.01
CA SER A 13 -12.57 3.90 -15.06
C SER A 13 -12.14 4.46 -13.69
N LYS A 14 -12.82 4.09 -12.59
CA LYS A 14 -12.44 4.51 -11.24
C LYS A 14 -11.19 3.77 -10.78
N GLN A 15 -11.10 2.47 -11.06
CA GLN A 15 -9.92 1.67 -10.73
C GLN A 15 -8.68 2.16 -11.48
N VAL A 16 -8.78 2.40 -12.79
CA VAL A 16 -7.66 2.97 -13.58
C VAL A 16 -7.23 4.33 -13.03
N LYS A 17 -8.16 5.18 -12.60
CA LYS A 17 -7.83 6.47 -11.98
C LYS A 17 -7.13 6.30 -10.63
N LEU A 18 -7.60 5.36 -9.81
CA LEU A 18 -7.00 5.04 -8.51
C LEU A 18 -5.56 4.53 -8.68
N GLU A 19 -5.37 3.55 -9.56
CA GLU A 19 -4.06 2.98 -9.89
C GLU A 19 -3.10 4.05 -10.40
N LYS A 20 -3.55 4.86 -11.36
CA LYS A 20 -2.74 5.97 -11.88
C LYS A 20 -2.34 6.94 -10.77
N MET A 21 -3.28 7.33 -9.90
CA MET A 21 -2.99 8.23 -8.79
C MET A 21 -1.99 7.62 -7.80
N PHE A 22 -2.16 6.33 -7.47
CA PHE A 22 -1.22 5.61 -6.61
C PHE A 22 0.19 5.60 -7.19
N PHE A 23 0.36 5.16 -8.44
CA PHE A 23 1.68 5.06 -9.07
C PHE A 23 2.36 6.43 -9.25
N THR A 24 1.60 7.48 -9.59
CA THR A 24 2.14 8.85 -9.63
C THR A 24 2.66 9.30 -8.26
N LEU A 25 1.92 9.04 -7.18
CA LEU A 25 2.34 9.41 -5.83
C LEU A 25 3.54 8.56 -5.35
N ALA A 26 3.56 7.27 -5.69
CA ALA A 26 4.65 6.37 -5.35
C ALA A 26 5.95 6.77 -6.04
N GLU A 27 5.89 7.08 -7.33
CA GLU A 27 7.03 7.61 -8.09
C GLU A 27 7.52 8.94 -7.53
N GLN A 28 6.60 9.87 -7.25
CA GLN A 28 6.93 11.16 -6.64
C GLN A 28 7.66 10.95 -5.31
N TRP A 29 7.13 10.11 -4.42
CA TRP A 29 7.75 9.80 -3.14
C TRP A 29 9.15 9.19 -3.31
N ARG A 30 9.32 8.25 -4.24
CA ARG A 30 10.62 7.61 -4.50
C ARG A 30 11.65 8.63 -4.99
N ASN A 31 11.28 9.48 -5.95
CA ASN A 31 12.16 10.50 -6.51
C ASN A 31 12.57 11.56 -5.48
N GLU A 32 11.62 12.04 -4.66
CA GLU A 32 11.86 13.11 -3.69
C GLU A 32 12.51 12.60 -2.39
N THR A 33 12.40 11.30 -2.07
CA THR A 33 12.91 10.74 -0.81
C THR A 33 14.04 9.71 -0.97
N GLY A 34 14.42 9.35 -2.20
CA GLY A 34 15.47 8.36 -2.46
C GLY A 34 16.80 8.66 -1.76
N MET A 35 17.21 9.94 -1.72
CA MET A 35 18.43 10.40 -1.05
C MET A 35 18.18 10.92 0.39
N GLN A 36 16.97 10.79 0.95
CA GLN A 36 16.71 11.25 2.31
C GLN A 36 17.16 10.22 3.34
N SER A 37 18.11 10.59 4.21
CA SER A 37 18.60 9.70 5.27
C SER A 37 17.69 9.64 6.50
N SER A 38 16.67 10.51 6.60
CA SER A 38 15.74 10.54 7.74
C SER A 38 14.46 9.75 7.43
N PRO A 39 14.22 8.61 8.09
CA PRO A 39 12.97 7.86 7.94
C PRO A 39 11.75 8.72 8.25
N THR A 40 11.83 9.55 9.29
CA THR A 40 10.76 10.47 9.68
C THR A 40 10.38 11.44 8.56
N LYS A 41 11.36 11.96 7.81
CA LYS A 41 11.07 12.83 6.66
C LYS A 41 10.41 12.06 5.51
N LYS A 42 10.85 10.83 5.24
CA LYS A 42 10.21 9.97 4.23
C LYS A 42 8.74 9.70 4.58
N LEU A 43 8.45 9.44 5.85
CA LEU A 43 7.09 9.15 6.32
C LEU A 43 6.19 10.39 6.30
N LYS A 44 6.71 11.57 6.66
CA LYS A 44 5.96 12.83 6.62
C LYS A 44 5.78 13.39 5.21
N HIS A 45 6.35 12.75 4.20
CA HIS A 45 6.27 13.21 2.83
C HIS A 45 4.80 13.29 2.35
N PRO A 46 4.36 14.40 1.72
CA PRO A 46 2.96 14.58 1.33
C PRO A 46 2.42 13.44 0.46
N ALA A 47 3.20 12.94 -0.50
CA ALA A 47 2.77 11.84 -1.36
C ALA A 47 2.55 10.53 -0.59
N TYR A 48 3.39 10.24 0.42
CA TYR A 48 3.24 9.06 1.27
C TYR A 48 1.98 9.15 2.13
N GLN A 49 1.76 10.30 2.75
CA GLN A 49 0.55 10.58 3.53
C GLN A 49 -0.71 10.51 2.66
N LYS A 50 -0.63 10.96 1.41
CA LYS A 50 -1.74 10.85 0.47
C LYS A 50 -2.06 9.39 0.16
N ILE A 51 -1.06 8.54 -0.08
CA ILE A 51 -1.26 7.09 -0.27
C ILE A 51 -1.96 6.48 0.94
N ILE A 52 -1.52 6.79 2.17
CA ILE A 52 -2.20 6.32 3.40
C ILE A 52 -3.68 6.76 3.42
N SER A 53 -3.95 8.02 3.08
CA SER A 53 -5.33 8.54 3.05
C SER A 53 -6.22 7.93 1.97
N MET A 54 -5.66 7.20 0.99
CA MET A 54 -6.45 6.48 -0.03
C MET A 54 -7.10 5.22 0.54
N GLY A 55 -6.61 4.69 1.66
CA GLY A 55 -7.24 3.59 2.41
C GLY A 55 -7.18 2.22 1.72
N GLU A 56 -8.05 1.31 2.15
CA GLU A 56 -8.04 -0.11 1.74
C GLU A 56 -7.98 -0.37 0.22
N PRO A 57 -8.62 0.41 -0.67
CA PRO A 57 -8.58 0.16 -2.11
C PRO A 57 -7.18 0.14 -2.74
N VAL A 58 -6.17 0.72 -2.09
CA VAL A 58 -4.78 0.69 -2.58
C VAL A 58 -3.94 -0.46 -2.01
N LEU A 59 -4.43 -1.24 -1.05
CA LEU A 59 -3.67 -2.37 -0.48
C LEU A 59 -3.16 -3.35 -1.54
N PRO A 60 -3.95 -3.81 -2.53
CA PRO A 60 -3.45 -4.64 -3.62
C PRO A 60 -2.26 -4.02 -4.38
N LEU A 61 -2.27 -2.70 -4.57
CA LEU A 61 -1.25 -1.98 -5.33
C LEU A 61 0.05 -1.86 -4.51
N ILE A 62 -0.07 -1.56 -3.22
CA ILE A 62 1.08 -1.48 -2.30
C ILE A 62 1.74 -2.87 -2.17
N LEU A 63 0.95 -3.94 -2.05
CA LEU A 63 1.46 -5.30 -1.98
C LEU A 63 2.20 -5.72 -3.26
N ARG A 64 1.69 -5.36 -4.45
CA ARG A 64 2.38 -5.60 -5.73
C ARG A 64 3.68 -4.79 -5.85
N GLU A 65 3.68 -3.53 -5.42
CA GLU A 65 4.91 -2.73 -5.34
C GLU A 65 5.93 -3.34 -4.38
N LEU A 66 5.48 -3.89 -3.25
CA LEU A 66 6.34 -4.58 -2.30
C LEU A 66 6.95 -5.85 -2.91
N GLU A 67 6.20 -6.58 -3.74
CA GLU A 67 6.70 -7.77 -4.43
C GLU A 67 7.78 -7.44 -5.47
N TRP A 68 7.62 -6.33 -6.21
CA TRP A 68 8.53 -5.99 -7.32
C TRP A 68 9.72 -5.12 -6.90
N ASN A 69 9.48 -4.07 -6.11
CA ASN A 69 10.49 -3.07 -5.79
C ASN A 69 11.03 -3.20 -4.36
N GLN A 70 10.37 -3.99 -3.50
CA GLN A 70 10.74 -4.15 -2.08
C GLN A 70 11.04 -2.82 -1.37
N ASP A 71 10.30 -1.77 -1.73
CA ASP A 71 10.40 -0.49 -1.04
C ASP A 71 9.80 -0.60 0.38
N HIS A 72 10.15 0.35 1.26
CA HIS A 72 9.72 0.36 2.66
C HIS A 72 8.24 0.78 2.81
N TRP A 73 7.33 -0.05 2.31
CA TRP A 73 5.88 0.16 2.36
C TRP A 73 5.21 -0.32 3.65
N PHE A 74 5.94 -0.99 4.55
CA PHE A 74 5.36 -1.62 5.75
C PHE A 74 4.51 -0.67 6.59
N LEU A 75 4.93 0.59 6.77
CA LEU A 75 4.15 1.54 7.56
C LEU A 75 2.85 1.97 6.87
N ALA A 76 2.84 2.07 5.53
CA ALA A 76 1.60 2.29 4.78
C ALA A 76 0.67 1.07 4.89
N LEU A 77 1.23 -0.14 4.77
CA LEU A 77 0.47 -1.38 4.93
C LEU A 77 -0.15 -1.49 6.33
N ILE A 78 0.62 -1.23 7.39
CA ILE A 78 0.11 -1.23 8.78
C ILE A 78 -0.99 -0.17 8.95
N ALA A 79 -0.74 1.07 8.49
CA ALA A 79 -1.67 2.18 8.68
C ALA A 79 -3.00 1.95 7.96
N ILE A 80 -2.98 1.30 6.80
CA ILE A 80 -4.18 1.05 5.99
C ILE A 80 -4.87 -0.25 6.40
N ALA A 81 -4.13 -1.34 6.58
CA ALA A 81 -4.70 -2.65 6.93
C ALA A 81 -5.19 -2.71 8.38
N GLY A 82 -4.65 -1.85 9.26
CA GLY A 82 -4.96 -1.87 10.69
C GLY A 82 -4.40 -3.07 11.45
N GLU A 83 -3.59 -3.91 10.80
CA GLU A 83 -2.93 -5.08 11.37
C GLU A 83 -1.47 -5.17 10.91
N ASN A 84 -0.68 -5.99 11.61
CA ASN A 84 0.72 -6.21 11.28
C ASN A 84 1.04 -7.73 11.34
N PRO A 85 1.27 -8.40 10.19
CA PRO A 85 1.60 -9.82 10.15
C PRO A 85 3.07 -10.11 10.44
N VAL A 86 3.90 -9.06 10.62
CA VAL A 86 5.36 -9.17 10.81
C VAL A 86 5.69 -9.38 12.29
N SER A 87 6.51 -10.39 12.58
CA SER A 87 7.07 -10.65 13.91
C SER A 87 8.18 -9.65 14.25
N PRO A 88 8.37 -9.28 15.53
CA PRO A 88 9.51 -8.44 15.95
C PRO A 88 10.89 -9.02 15.60
N GLU A 89 10.97 -10.35 15.44
CA GLU A 89 12.19 -11.09 15.10
C GLU A 89 12.43 -11.21 13.59
N ASP A 90 11.46 -10.79 12.76
CA ASP A 90 11.56 -10.92 11.31
C ASP A 90 12.57 -9.91 10.75
N ASP A 91 13.48 -10.40 9.91
CA ASP A 91 14.30 -9.54 9.07
C ASP A 91 13.46 -8.92 7.94
N PHE A 92 14.09 -8.05 7.15
CA PHE A 92 13.42 -7.37 6.04
C PHE A 92 12.76 -8.33 5.04
N SER A 93 13.45 -9.42 4.67
CA SER A 93 12.94 -10.38 3.68
C SER A 93 11.77 -11.19 4.26
N GLN A 94 11.87 -11.57 5.53
CA GLN A 94 10.78 -12.23 6.26
C GLN A 94 9.56 -11.32 6.40
N ALA A 95 9.76 -10.02 6.67
CA ALA A 95 8.70 -9.02 6.73
C ALA A 95 7.99 -8.86 5.38
N VAL A 96 8.73 -8.80 4.25
CA VAL A 96 8.15 -8.83 2.90
C VAL A 96 7.31 -10.09 2.71
N ALA A 97 7.87 -11.27 3.02
CA ALA A 97 7.18 -12.54 2.85
C ALA A 97 5.89 -12.64 3.70
N ALA A 98 5.91 -12.13 4.93
CA ALA A 98 4.75 -12.08 5.82
C ALA A 98 3.63 -11.22 5.23
N TRP A 99 3.95 -10.03 4.71
CA TRP A 99 2.97 -9.16 4.05
C TRP A 99 2.40 -9.76 2.77
N LEU A 100 3.24 -10.38 1.93
CA LEU A 100 2.76 -11.03 0.70
C LEU A 100 1.88 -12.25 1.01
N ARG A 101 2.23 -13.05 2.02
CA ARG A 101 1.38 -14.16 2.48
C ARG A 101 0.03 -13.66 2.98
N TRP A 102 0.05 -12.65 3.84
CA TRP A 102 -1.16 -12.00 4.35
C TRP A 102 -2.04 -11.47 3.21
N GLY A 103 -1.44 -10.82 2.21
CA GLY A 103 -2.16 -10.30 1.04
C GLY A 103 -2.88 -11.40 0.25
N ARG A 104 -2.22 -12.55 0.04
CA ARG A 104 -2.80 -13.72 -0.63
C ARG A 104 -3.93 -14.35 0.18
N GLU A 105 -3.76 -14.47 1.50
CA GLU A 105 -4.79 -14.99 2.41
C GLU A 105 -6.05 -14.12 2.42
N LYS A 106 -5.90 -12.80 2.24
CA LYS A 106 -7.01 -11.84 2.12
C LYS A 106 -7.58 -11.75 0.69
N GLY A 107 -6.99 -12.42 -0.30
CA GLY A 107 -7.39 -12.34 -1.70
C GLY A 107 -7.11 -10.99 -2.36
N LEU A 108 -6.10 -10.26 -1.89
CA LEU A 108 -5.71 -8.93 -2.40
C LEU A 108 -4.73 -9.02 -3.56
N ILE A 109 -3.91 -10.08 -3.61
CA ILE A 109 -2.95 -10.38 -4.67
C ILE A 109 -2.96 -11.86 -5.01
#